data_AF-A0A2J8M6B6-F1
#
_entry.id   AF-A0A2J8M6B6-F1
#
_cell.length_a   1.000
_cell.length_b   1.000
_cell.length_c   1.000
_cell.angle_alpha   90.00
_cell.angle_beta   90.00
_cell.angle_gamma   90.00
#
_symmetry.space_group_name_H-M   'P 1'
#
loop_
_entity.id
_entity.type
_entity.pdbx_description
1 polymer ?
#
loop_
_entity_poly.entity_id
_entity_poly.type
_entity_poly.pdbx_seq_one_letter_code
_entity_poly.pdbx_strand_id
1 'polypeptide(L)'
;GTVRAVVLQTGFNTAKGDLVRSILYPKPVNFQLYRDAIRFLLCLVGTATIGMIYTLCVYVLSGEPPEEVVRKALDVITIAVPPALPAALTTGIIYAQRRLKKRGIFCISPQRINVCGQLNLVCFDKTGTLTRDGLDLWGVVSCDRNGFQEVHSFASGQALPWGPLCAAMASCHSLILLDGTIQGDPLDLKMFEATTWEMAFSGDDFHIKGVPAHAMVVKPCRTASQVPVEGIAILHQFPFSSALQRMTVIVQEMGGDRLAFMKGAPERVASFCQPETVPTSFVSELQIYTTQGFRVIALAYKKLENDHHATTLTRETVESDLIFLGLLILENRLKEETKPVLEELISARIRTVMITGDNLQTAITVARKSGMVSESQKVILIEANETTGSSSASISWTLVEEKKHITYGNQDNYINIRDEVSDKGREGSYHFALTGKSFHVISQHFSSLLPKILINGTIFARMSPGQKSSLVEEFQKLDYFVGMCGDGANDCGALKMAHVGISLSEQEASVASPFTSKTPNIECVPHLIKEGRAALVTSFCMFKYMALYSMIQRQTAFQITSFCSRIWPLQLLLV
;
A
#
# COMPACT_ATOMS: atom_id res chain seq x y z
N GLY A 1 15.69 0.77 -30.02
CA GLY A 1 16.95 1.51 -30.29
C GLY A 1 17.89 1.40 -29.10
N THR A 2 19.18 1.62 -29.30
CA THR A 2 20.19 1.60 -28.22
C THR A 2 20.07 2.86 -27.36
N VAL A 3 19.80 2.70 -26.06
CA VAL A 3 19.71 3.80 -25.09
C VAL A 3 21.05 3.93 -24.36
N ARG A 4 21.57 5.16 -24.24
CA ARG A 4 22.70 5.46 -23.36
C ARG A 4 22.16 6.04 -22.06
N ALA A 5 22.55 5.45 -20.93
CA ALA A 5 22.16 5.90 -19.59
C ALA A 5 23.42 6.15 -18.75
N VAL A 6 23.33 7.09 -17.80
CA VAL A 6 24.40 7.37 -16.83
C VAL A 6 24.06 6.68 -15.52
N VAL A 7 24.99 5.90 -15.00
CA VAL A 7 24.83 5.23 -13.71
C VAL A 7 25.01 6.25 -12.58
N LEU A 8 23.94 6.52 -11.82
CA LEU A 8 23.97 7.45 -10.69
C LEU A 8 24.50 6.81 -9.40
N GLN A 9 24.17 5.54 -9.17
CA GLN A 9 24.51 4.79 -7.96
C GLN A 9 24.81 3.34 -8.32
N THR A 10 25.74 2.71 -7.61
CA THR A 10 26.12 1.30 -7.78
C THR A 10 26.15 0.57 -6.43
N GLY A 11 25.98 -0.76 -6.47
CA GLY A 11 26.06 -1.62 -5.29
C GLY A 11 25.03 -1.28 -4.21
N PHE A 12 25.49 -1.23 -2.95
CA PHE A 12 24.65 -0.97 -1.77
C PHE A 12 24.03 0.43 -1.73
N ASN A 13 24.57 1.39 -2.49
CA ASN A 13 24.03 2.75 -2.54
C ASN A 13 22.84 2.88 -3.51
N THR A 14 22.49 1.82 -4.24
CA THR A 14 21.26 1.78 -5.05
C THR A 14 20.05 1.49 -4.17
N ALA A 15 18.84 1.82 -4.63
CA ALA A 15 17.61 1.51 -3.90
C ALA A 15 17.48 0.00 -3.55
N LYS A 16 17.87 -0.90 -4.46
CA LYS A 16 17.94 -2.35 -4.19
C LYS A 16 19.07 -2.70 -3.21
N GLY A 17 20.21 -2.03 -3.32
CA GLY A 17 21.32 -2.15 -2.38
C GLY A 17 20.93 -1.81 -0.95
N ASP A 18 20.23 -0.70 -0.75
CA ASP A 18 19.73 -0.27 0.56
C ASP A 18 18.70 -1.23 1.17
N LEU A 19 17.92 -1.92 0.32
CA LEU A 19 17.05 -3.02 0.73
C LEU A 19 17.85 -4.20 1.28
N VAL A 20 18.85 -4.68 0.53
CA VAL A 20 19.73 -5.78 0.98
C VAL A 20 20.47 -5.39 2.26
N ARG A 21 20.98 -4.16 2.34
CA ARG A 21 21.66 -3.65 3.54
C ARG A 21 20.75 -3.72 4.78
N SER A 22 19.45 -3.46 4.65
CA SER A 22 18.53 -3.59 5.78
C SER A 22 18.14 -5.01 6.15
N ILE A 23 18.24 -5.97 5.23
CA ILE A 23 18.11 -7.39 5.58
C ILE A 23 19.33 -7.82 6.41
N LEU A 24 20.53 -7.37 6.00
CA LEU A 24 21.79 -7.69 6.68
C LEU A 24 21.94 -6.98 8.02
N TYR A 25 21.45 -5.74 8.12
CA TYR A 25 21.52 -4.89 9.31
C TYR A 25 20.11 -4.41 9.70
N PRO A 26 19.25 -5.28 10.24
CA PRO A 26 17.90 -4.89 10.65
C PRO A 26 17.97 -3.88 11.80
N LYS A 27 17.09 -2.87 11.78
CA LYS A 27 16.92 -1.98 12.93
C LYS A 27 16.55 -2.82 14.16
N PRO A 28 17.20 -2.63 15.31
CA PRO A 28 16.89 -3.40 16.51
C PRO A 28 15.44 -3.13 16.90
N VAL A 29 14.66 -4.19 17.00
CA VAL A 29 13.30 -4.11 17.51
C VAL A 29 13.41 -3.97 19.01
N ASN A 30 13.21 -2.77 19.54
CA ASN A 30 13.23 -2.49 20.98
C ASN A 30 11.99 -3.11 21.65
N PHE A 31 11.97 -4.44 21.77
CA PHE A 31 10.86 -5.13 22.38
C PHE A 31 10.94 -4.99 23.90
N GLN A 32 9.96 -4.28 24.47
CA GLN A 32 9.88 -3.98 25.90
C GLN A 32 9.94 -5.26 26.75
N LEU A 33 9.30 -6.35 26.31
CA LEU A 33 9.32 -7.62 27.02
C LEU A 33 10.72 -8.22 27.16
N TYR A 34 11.57 -8.15 26.14
CA TYR A 34 12.93 -8.69 26.24
C TYR A 34 13.78 -7.84 27.18
N ARG A 35 13.63 -6.51 27.11
CA ARG A 35 14.27 -5.58 28.04
C ARG A 35 13.80 -5.80 29.48
N ASP A 36 12.51 -5.99 29.68
CA ASP A 36 11.93 -6.21 31.00
C ASP A 36 12.26 -7.61 31.53
N ALA A 37 12.36 -8.62 30.65
CA ALA A 37 12.89 -9.94 30.99
C ALA A 37 14.35 -9.87 31.43
N ILE A 38 15.20 -9.07 30.76
CA ILE A 38 16.58 -8.82 31.19
C ILE A 38 16.62 -8.09 32.53
N ARG A 39 15.79 -7.05 32.73
CA ARG A 39 15.70 -6.33 34.02
C ARG A 39 15.29 -7.26 35.16
N PHE A 40 14.32 -8.14 34.91
CA PHE A 40 13.91 -9.17 35.86
C PHE A 40 15.03 -10.18 36.13
N LEU A 41 15.76 -10.61 35.10
CA LEU A 41 16.91 -11.49 35.24
C LEU A 41 18.00 -10.85 36.11
N LEU A 42 18.28 -9.57 35.90
CA LEU A 42 19.20 -8.80 36.73
C LEU A 42 18.73 -8.70 38.19
N CYS A 43 17.42 -8.58 38.42
CA CYS A 43 16.85 -8.64 39.76
C CYS A 43 17.06 -10.01 40.42
N LEU A 44 16.81 -11.11 39.69
CA LEU A 44 17.08 -12.46 40.18
C LEU A 44 18.56 -12.66 40.53
N VAL A 45 19.47 -12.23 39.65
CA VAL A 45 20.92 -12.26 39.92
C VAL A 45 21.26 -11.44 41.17
N GLY A 46 20.70 -10.25 41.32
CA GLY A 46 20.90 -9.42 42.51
C GLY A 46 20.43 -10.08 43.80
N THR A 47 19.30 -10.80 43.77
CA THR A 47 18.86 -11.59 44.94
C THR A 47 19.73 -12.83 45.19
N ALA A 48 20.24 -13.44 44.12
CA ALA A 48 21.11 -14.62 44.19
C ALA A 48 22.48 -14.27 44.79
N THR A 49 23.04 -13.11 44.46
CA THR A 49 24.32 -12.65 45.03
C THR A 49 24.20 -12.39 46.53
N ILE A 50 23.08 -11.83 47.00
CA ILE A 50 22.81 -11.68 48.44
C ILE A 50 22.77 -13.07 49.11
N GLY A 51 22.05 -14.03 48.51
CA GLY A 51 22.00 -15.41 49.00
C GLY A 51 23.37 -16.09 49.01
N MET A 52 24.20 -15.85 47.99
CA MET A 52 25.57 -16.36 47.90
C MET A 52 26.44 -15.81 49.03
N ILE A 53 26.43 -14.50 49.29
CA ILE A 53 27.21 -13.87 50.36
C ILE A 53 26.79 -14.46 51.72
N TYR A 54 25.49 -14.57 51.98
CA TYR A 54 24.98 -15.18 53.20
C TYR A 54 25.48 -16.62 53.37
N THR A 55 25.37 -17.43 52.32
CA THR A 55 25.80 -18.84 52.32
C THR A 55 27.30 -18.96 52.59
N LEU A 56 28.11 -18.09 51.97
CA LEU A 56 29.54 -18.03 52.17
C LEU A 56 29.89 -17.67 53.63
N CYS A 57 29.22 -16.68 54.22
CA CYS A 57 29.42 -16.32 55.63
C CYS A 57 29.08 -17.48 56.57
N VAL A 58 27.93 -18.13 56.38
CA VAL A 58 27.49 -19.25 57.25
C VAL A 58 28.46 -20.43 57.17
N TYR A 59 28.91 -20.83 55.98
CA TYR A 59 29.80 -21.97 55.83
C TYR A 59 31.24 -21.70 56.28
N VAL A 60 31.74 -20.48 56.09
CA VAL A 60 33.05 -20.07 56.65
C VAL A 60 33.02 -20.09 58.17
N LEU A 61 31.94 -19.59 58.79
CA LEU A 61 31.74 -19.65 60.24
C LEU A 61 31.56 -21.09 60.77
N SER A 62 31.05 -22.00 59.94
CA SER A 62 30.85 -23.41 60.29
C SER A 62 32.12 -24.27 60.16
N GLY A 63 33.22 -23.73 59.61
CA GLY A 63 34.52 -24.41 59.52
C GLY A 63 34.63 -25.45 58.39
N GLU A 64 33.78 -25.37 57.36
CA GLU A 64 33.83 -26.28 56.20
C GLU A 64 35.05 -25.99 55.29
N PRO A 65 35.58 -27.00 54.56
CA PRO A 65 36.73 -26.82 53.69
C PRO A 65 36.43 -25.82 52.56
N PRO A 66 37.39 -24.94 52.19
CA PRO A 66 37.15 -23.83 51.27
C PRO A 66 36.69 -24.28 49.87
N GLU A 67 37.09 -25.47 49.43
CA GLU A 67 36.63 -26.04 48.15
C GLU A 67 35.11 -26.28 48.14
N GLU A 68 34.54 -26.81 49.23
CA GLU A 68 33.11 -27.05 49.32
C GLU A 68 32.32 -25.76 49.44
N VAL A 69 32.85 -24.76 50.16
CA VAL A 69 32.25 -23.43 50.27
C VAL A 69 32.12 -22.77 48.90
N VAL A 70 33.17 -22.82 48.09
CA VAL A 70 33.16 -22.25 46.73
C VAL A 70 32.18 -23.00 45.83
N ARG A 71 32.16 -24.35 45.89
CA ARG A 71 31.23 -25.16 45.10
C ARG A 71 29.76 -24.84 45.41
N LYS A 72 29.39 -24.81 46.70
CA LYS A 72 28.02 -24.49 47.14
C LYS A 72 27.62 -23.05 46.84
N ALA A 73 28.56 -22.10 46.91
CA ALA A 73 28.29 -20.70 46.56
C ALA A 73 27.99 -20.52 45.06
N LEU A 74 28.70 -21.26 44.19
CA LEU A 74 28.43 -21.27 42.75
C LEU A 74 27.08 -21.92 42.41
N ASP A 75 26.67 -22.96 43.15
CA ASP A 75 25.38 -23.64 42.97
C ASP A 75 24.18 -22.70 43.19
N VAL A 76 24.27 -21.76 44.15
CA VAL A 76 23.21 -20.78 44.42
C VAL A 76 22.97 -19.86 43.22
N ILE A 77 24.03 -19.48 42.50
CA ILE A 77 23.93 -18.63 41.31
C ILE A 77 23.35 -19.42 40.13
N THR A 78 23.81 -20.65 39.90
CA THR A 78 23.35 -21.49 38.79
C THR A 78 21.88 -21.87 38.92
N ILE A 79 21.39 -22.08 40.16
CA ILE A 79 19.97 -22.33 40.45
C ILE A 79 19.09 -21.10 40.19
N ALA A 80 19.61 -19.89 40.44
CA ALA A 80 18.81 -18.68 40.35
C ALA A 80 18.54 -18.21 38.91
N VAL A 81 19.43 -18.54 37.97
CA VAL A 81 19.33 -18.11 36.57
C VAL A 81 18.94 -19.29 35.70
N PRO A 82 17.70 -19.38 35.18
CA PRO A 82 17.27 -20.52 34.41
C PRO A 82 17.89 -20.50 33.00
N PRO A 83 18.85 -21.38 32.68
CA PRO A 83 19.54 -21.36 31.38
C PRO A 83 18.60 -21.73 30.22
N ALA A 84 17.51 -22.43 30.51
CA ALA A 84 16.53 -22.86 29.52
C ALA A 84 15.59 -21.73 29.05
N LEU A 85 15.58 -20.56 29.69
CA LEU A 85 14.62 -19.49 29.38
C LEU A 85 14.75 -18.97 27.92
N PRO A 86 15.95 -18.60 27.41
CA PRO A 86 16.09 -18.16 26.01
C PRO A 86 15.71 -19.26 25.01
N ALA A 87 16.05 -20.52 25.31
CA ALA A 87 15.73 -21.66 24.46
C ALA A 87 14.22 -21.93 24.40
N ALA A 88 13.54 -21.86 25.54
CA ALA A 88 12.08 -22.02 25.65
C ALA A 88 11.33 -20.94 24.85
N LEU A 89 11.69 -19.67 25.03
CA LEU A 89 11.09 -18.55 24.29
C LEU A 89 11.28 -18.68 22.78
N THR A 90 12.49 -19.05 22.35
CA THR A 90 12.81 -19.28 20.93
C THR A 90 11.98 -20.44 20.36
N THR A 91 11.83 -21.51 21.13
CA THR A 91 11.02 -22.68 20.73
C THR A 91 9.56 -22.30 20.51
N GLY A 92 8.97 -21.51 21.41
CA GLY A 92 7.59 -21.01 21.25
C GLY A 92 7.40 -20.21 19.95
N ILE A 93 8.34 -19.34 19.63
CA ILE A 93 8.34 -18.55 18.39
C ILE A 93 8.47 -19.44 17.14
N ILE A 94 9.34 -20.46 17.18
CA ILE A 94 9.51 -21.42 16.06
C ILE A 94 8.21 -22.19 15.80
N TYR A 95 7.49 -22.60 16.84
CA TYR A 95 6.18 -23.25 16.67
C TYR A 95 5.16 -22.32 16.03
N ALA A 96 5.12 -21.04 16.44
CA ALA A 96 4.26 -20.04 15.80
C ALA A 96 4.63 -19.83 14.32
N GLN A 97 5.93 -19.73 14.00
CA GLN A 97 6.42 -19.62 12.63
C GLN A 97 6.01 -20.84 11.78
N ARG A 98 6.09 -22.06 12.33
CA ARG A 98 5.63 -23.27 11.64
C ARG A 98 4.12 -23.25 11.36
N ARG A 99 3.30 -22.76 12.29
CA ARG A 99 1.84 -22.61 12.08
C ARG A 99 1.52 -21.57 11.01
N LEU A 100 2.22 -20.44 11.00
CA LEU A 100 2.11 -19.41 9.95
C LEU A 100 2.50 -19.97 8.57
N LYS A 101 3.61 -20.72 8.49
CA LYS A 101 4.06 -21.36 7.25
C LYS A 101 3.02 -22.33 6.69
N LYS A 102 2.32 -23.08 7.54
CA LYS A 102 1.22 -23.97 7.11
C LYS A 102 0.05 -23.22 6.48
N ARG A 103 -0.13 -21.93 6.81
CA ARG A 103 -1.13 -21.04 6.21
C ARG A 103 -0.59 -20.23 5.02
N GLY A 104 0.60 -20.56 4.51
CA GLY A 104 1.21 -19.84 3.39
C GLY A 104 1.78 -18.45 3.75
N ILE A 105 1.97 -18.16 5.04
CA ILE A 105 2.59 -16.92 5.51
C ILE A 105 4.04 -17.22 5.92
N PHE A 106 4.99 -16.69 5.16
CA PHE A 106 6.42 -16.83 5.41
C PHE A 106 6.92 -15.68 6.29
N CYS A 107 7.82 -16.00 7.22
CA CYS A 107 8.40 -15.04 8.15
C CYS A 107 9.92 -15.16 8.10
N ILE A 108 10.60 -14.05 7.81
CA ILE A 108 12.07 -13.94 7.75
C ILE A 108 12.63 -13.57 9.12
N SER A 109 11.88 -12.81 9.93
CA SER A 109 12.30 -12.35 11.26
C SER A 109 11.34 -12.86 12.35
N PRO A 110 11.60 -14.04 12.95
CA PRO A 110 10.66 -14.68 13.88
C PRO A 110 10.34 -13.84 15.11
N GLN A 111 11.26 -12.99 15.57
CA GLN A 111 11.03 -12.09 16.71
C GLN A 111 9.87 -11.11 16.48
N ARG A 112 9.62 -10.73 15.22
CA ARG A 112 8.50 -9.83 14.86
C ARG A 112 7.12 -10.50 14.99
N ILE A 113 7.05 -11.84 15.12
CA ILE A 113 5.77 -12.55 15.33
C ILE A 113 5.09 -12.05 16.61
N ASN A 114 5.84 -11.86 17.70
CA ASN A 114 5.29 -11.35 18.96
C ASN A 114 4.79 -9.91 18.84
N VAL A 115 5.45 -9.08 18.03
CA VAL A 115 5.06 -7.68 17.76
C VAL A 115 3.71 -7.61 17.06
N CYS A 116 3.40 -8.60 16.22
CA CYS A 116 2.10 -8.69 15.53
C CYS A 116 0.92 -8.75 16.51
N GLY A 117 1.13 -9.28 17.72
CA GLY A 117 0.11 -9.34 18.76
C GLY A 117 -0.26 -7.98 19.37
N GLN A 118 0.62 -6.98 19.24
CA GLN A 118 0.45 -5.64 19.80
C GLN A 118 -0.07 -4.61 18.78
N LEU A 119 -0.26 -5.01 17.52
CA LEU A 119 -0.75 -4.11 16.47
C LEU A 119 -2.09 -3.50 16.86
N ASN A 120 -2.14 -2.17 16.79
CA ASN A 120 -3.34 -1.37 17.03
C ASN A 120 -3.71 -0.49 15.83
N LEU A 121 -2.83 -0.37 14.83
CA LEU A 121 -3.07 0.33 13.58
C LEU A 121 -2.47 -0.47 12.42
N VAL A 122 -3.24 -0.68 11.35
CA VAL A 122 -2.77 -1.30 10.11
C VAL A 122 -3.02 -0.35 8.94
N CYS A 123 -1.95 0.01 8.26
CA CYS A 123 -1.97 0.74 7.00
C CYS A 123 -2.08 -0.25 5.83
N PHE A 124 -2.95 0.07 4.87
CA PHE A 124 -3.14 -0.71 3.64
C PHE A 124 -2.84 0.15 2.42
N ASP A 125 -2.08 -0.38 1.47
CA ASP A 125 -2.12 0.15 0.11
C ASP A 125 -3.48 -0.19 -0.54
N LYS A 126 -3.89 0.59 -1.54
CA LYS A 126 -5.16 0.40 -2.23
C LYS A 126 -5.05 -0.56 -3.41
N THR A 127 -4.13 -0.28 -4.35
CA THR A 127 -4.08 -0.97 -5.65
C THR A 127 -3.32 -2.27 -5.48
N GLY A 128 -3.88 -3.40 -5.91
CA GLY A 128 -3.24 -4.70 -5.75
C GLY A 128 -3.22 -5.25 -4.32
N THR A 129 -3.52 -4.42 -3.32
CA THR A 129 -3.74 -4.84 -1.93
C THR A 129 -5.22 -4.99 -1.58
N LEU A 130 -5.99 -3.90 -1.51
CA LEU A 130 -7.44 -3.91 -1.24
C LEU A 130 -8.28 -4.17 -2.49
N THR A 131 -7.82 -3.68 -3.63
CA THR A 131 -8.45 -3.95 -4.93
C THR A 131 -7.68 -5.05 -5.66
N ARG A 132 -8.34 -5.69 -6.62
CA ARG A 132 -7.68 -6.64 -7.52
C ARG A 132 -6.52 -5.95 -8.27
N ASP A 133 -5.56 -6.75 -8.72
CA ASP A 133 -4.51 -6.28 -9.63
C ASP A 133 -5.11 -5.97 -10.99
N GLY A 134 -4.77 -4.80 -11.53
CA GLY A 134 -5.29 -4.30 -12.80
C GLY A 134 -6.54 -3.43 -12.66
N LEU A 135 -7.05 -2.99 -13.82
CA LEU A 135 -8.23 -2.16 -13.96
C LEU A 135 -9.23 -2.92 -14.81
N ASP A 136 -10.46 -3.08 -14.35
CA ASP A 136 -11.50 -3.69 -15.17
C ASP A 136 -12.16 -2.59 -16.02
N LEU A 137 -12.32 -2.84 -17.33
CA LEU A 137 -13.01 -1.89 -18.18
C LEU A 137 -14.52 -2.01 -17.97
N TRP A 138 -15.13 -0.99 -17.35
CA TRP A 138 -16.55 -0.99 -17.03
C TRP A 138 -17.39 -0.55 -18.23
N GLY A 139 -16.97 0.53 -18.89
CA GLY A 139 -17.70 1.08 -20.02
C GLY A 139 -17.00 2.26 -20.68
N VAL A 140 -17.58 2.71 -21.79
CA VAL A 140 -17.18 3.93 -22.50
C VAL A 140 -18.40 4.82 -22.69
N VAL A 141 -18.21 6.13 -22.52
CA VAL A 141 -19.20 7.16 -22.83
C VAL A 141 -18.71 7.93 -24.04
N SER A 142 -19.30 7.66 -25.21
CA SER A 142 -19.01 8.42 -26.42
C SER A 142 -19.54 9.85 -26.31
N CYS A 143 -18.83 10.77 -26.93
CA CYS A 143 -19.24 12.15 -27.08
C CYS A 143 -19.45 12.45 -28.56
N ASP A 144 -20.60 13.04 -28.88
CA ASP A 144 -20.86 13.64 -30.18
C ASP A 144 -21.09 15.16 -30.03
N ARG A 145 -21.45 15.84 -31.12
CA ARG A 145 -21.76 17.28 -31.09
C ARG A 145 -23.01 17.64 -30.27
N ASN A 146 -23.86 16.66 -29.97
CA ASN A 146 -25.09 16.83 -29.20
C ASN A 146 -24.89 16.52 -27.70
N GLY A 147 -23.74 15.95 -27.31
CA GLY A 147 -23.37 15.70 -25.92
C GLY A 147 -22.81 14.29 -25.69
N PHE A 148 -22.86 13.84 -24.43
CA PHE A 148 -22.57 12.46 -24.08
C PHE A 148 -23.72 11.54 -24.49
N GLN A 149 -23.37 10.40 -25.07
CA GLN A 149 -24.33 9.34 -25.41
C GLN A 149 -24.50 8.36 -24.24
N GLU A 150 -25.39 7.39 -24.42
CA GLU A 150 -25.56 6.30 -23.45
C GLU A 150 -24.26 5.51 -23.25
N VAL A 151 -24.05 5.07 -22.01
CA VAL A 151 -22.87 4.29 -21.64
C VAL A 151 -22.89 2.96 -22.37
N HIS A 152 -21.84 2.69 -23.14
CA HIS A 152 -21.58 1.36 -23.65
C HIS A 152 -20.88 0.52 -22.58
N SER A 153 -21.62 -0.37 -21.90
CA SER A 153 -21.06 -1.26 -20.89
C SER A 153 -20.50 -2.54 -21.51
N PHE A 154 -19.24 -2.86 -21.21
CA PHE A 154 -18.60 -4.11 -21.66
C PHE A 154 -19.08 -5.34 -20.89
N ALA A 155 -19.77 -5.16 -19.77
CA ALA A 155 -20.38 -6.28 -19.03
C ALA A 155 -21.50 -6.98 -19.82
N SER A 156 -22.07 -6.29 -20.81
CA SER A 156 -23.13 -6.82 -21.69
C SER A 156 -22.62 -7.80 -22.76
N GLY A 157 -21.29 -7.88 -22.96
CA GLY A 157 -20.67 -8.70 -24.01
C GLY A 157 -20.85 -8.17 -25.43
N GLN A 158 -21.42 -6.96 -25.62
CA GLN A 158 -21.52 -6.33 -26.93
C GLN A 158 -20.18 -5.74 -27.36
N ALA A 159 -19.82 -5.94 -28.63
CA ALA A 159 -18.63 -5.34 -29.22
C ALA A 159 -18.86 -3.84 -29.44
N LEU A 160 -17.84 -3.03 -29.12
CA LEU A 160 -17.88 -1.59 -29.34
C LEU A 160 -18.08 -1.32 -30.85
N PRO A 161 -19.02 -0.44 -31.25
CA PRO A 161 -19.19 -0.08 -32.65
C PRO A 161 -17.93 0.63 -33.18
N TRP A 162 -17.62 0.41 -34.45
CA TRP A 162 -16.48 1.06 -35.09
C TRP A 162 -16.69 2.58 -35.15
N GLY A 163 -15.63 3.31 -34.80
CA GLY A 163 -15.59 4.76 -34.86
C GLY A 163 -14.27 5.29 -34.31
N PRO A 164 -14.07 6.62 -34.31
CA PRO A 164 -12.82 7.24 -33.83
C PRO A 164 -12.45 6.86 -32.39
N LEU A 165 -13.45 6.60 -31.55
CA LEU A 165 -13.26 6.15 -30.17
C LEU A 165 -12.70 4.71 -30.08
N CYS A 166 -13.23 3.79 -30.88
CA CYS A 166 -12.70 2.43 -31.00
C CYS A 166 -11.28 2.44 -31.58
N ALA A 167 -11.03 3.27 -32.60
CA ALA A 167 -9.70 3.47 -33.17
C ALA A 167 -8.72 4.00 -32.11
N ALA A 168 -9.12 5.00 -31.32
CA ALA A 168 -8.31 5.53 -30.23
C ALA A 168 -7.96 4.46 -29.17
N MET A 169 -8.93 3.62 -28.79
CA MET A 169 -8.69 2.51 -27.85
C MET A 169 -7.78 1.43 -28.43
N ALA A 170 -7.89 1.16 -29.73
CA ALA A 170 -7.08 0.15 -30.40
C ALA A 170 -5.63 0.61 -30.66
N SER A 171 -5.38 1.91 -30.85
CA SER A 171 -4.07 2.39 -31.30
C SER A 171 -3.34 3.32 -30.33
N CYS A 172 -4.03 4.01 -29.42
CA CYS A 172 -3.42 4.95 -28.48
C CYS A 172 -2.82 4.23 -27.28
N HIS A 173 -1.79 3.42 -27.49
CA HIS A 173 -1.15 2.66 -26.42
C HIS A 173 0.37 2.55 -26.61
N SER A 174 1.07 2.22 -25.51
CA SER A 174 2.50 1.91 -25.54
C SER A 174 2.79 0.40 -25.41
N LEU A 175 1.82 -0.45 -25.75
CA LEU A 175 1.98 -1.90 -25.75
C LEU A 175 3.03 -2.34 -26.77
N ILE A 176 3.70 -3.44 -26.47
CA ILE A 176 4.70 -4.09 -27.32
C ILE A 176 4.38 -5.58 -27.45
N LEU A 177 4.61 -6.14 -28.63
CA LEU A 177 4.50 -7.56 -28.89
C LEU A 177 5.89 -8.20 -28.76
N LEU A 178 6.09 -9.01 -27.73
CA LEU A 178 7.32 -9.75 -27.46
C LEU A 178 7.00 -11.24 -27.38
N ASP A 179 7.61 -12.05 -28.24
CA ASP A 179 7.44 -13.51 -28.28
C ASP A 179 5.98 -13.97 -28.34
N GLY A 180 5.14 -13.25 -29.09
CA GLY A 180 3.70 -13.52 -29.22
C GLY A 180 2.86 -13.09 -28.01
N THR A 181 3.46 -12.51 -26.97
CA THR A 181 2.77 -11.96 -25.81
C THR A 181 2.74 -10.43 -25.85
N ILE A 182 1.56 -9.85 -25.60
CA ILE A 182 1.40 -8.41 -25.50
C ILE A 182 1.83 -7.98 -24.09
N GLN A 183 2.77 -7.03 -24.02
CA GLN A 183 3.27 -6.47 -22.76
C GLN A 183 3.13 -4.95 -22.75
N GLY A 184 2.84 -4.38 -21.58
CA GLY A 184 2.80 -2.94 -21.37
C GLY A 184 1.97 -2.55 -20.14
N ASP A 185 1.49 -1.31 -20.10
CA ASP A 185 0.69 -0.84 -18.97
C ASP A 185 -0.65 -1.62 -18.86
N PRO A 186 -1.08 -2.04 -17.66
CA PRO A 186 -2.33 -2.79 -17.49
C PRO A 186 -3.57 -2.07 -18.01
N LEU A 187 -3.61 -0.72 -17.95
CA LEU A 187 -4.71 0.07 -18.50
C LEU A 187 -4.76 -0.07 -20.02
N ASP A 188 -3.60 0.04 -20.67
CA ASP A 188 -3.46 -0.07 -22.11
C ASP A 188 -3.86 -1.46 -22.59
N LEU A 189 -3.43 -2.49 -21.86
CA LEU A 189 -3.76 -3.89 -22.15
C LEU A 189 -5.27 -4.10 -22.11
N LYS A 190 -5.94 -3.65 -21.05
CA LYS A 190 -7.39 -3.81 -20.87
C LYS A 190 -8.20 -3.01 -21.88
N MET A 191 -7.73 -1.82 -22.23
CA MET A 191 -8.31 -0.99 -23.29
C MET A 191 -8.20 -1.68 -24.66
N PHE A 192 -7.05 -2.29 -24.96
CA PHE A 192 -6.81 -3.01 -26.22
C PHE A 192 -7.56 -4.34 -26.31
N GLU A 193 -7.57 -5.14 -25.24
CA GLU A 193 -8.35 -6.39 -25.16
C GLU A 193 -9.84 -6.14 -25.43
N ALA A 194 -10.38 -5.02 -24.94
CA ALA A 194 -11.78 -4.67 -25.10
C ALA A 194 -12.19 -4.31 -26.53
N THR A 195 -11.25 -3.93 -27.41
CA THR A 195 -11.58 -3.67 -28.81
C THR A 195 -11.70 -4.95 -29.63
N THR A 196 -11.16 -6.08 -29.14
CA THR A 196 -11.00 -7.35 -29.89
C THR A 196 -10.14 -7.20 -31.15
N TRP A 197 -9.05 -6.45 -31.04
CA TRP A 197 -8.05 -6.27 -32.10
C TRP A 197 -6.78 -7.07 -31.78
N GLU A 198 -5.99 -7.36 -32.79
CA GLU A 198 -4.73 -8.09 -32.72
C GLU A 198 -3.55 -7.20 -33.13
N MET A 199 -2.39 -7.39 -32.49
CA MET A 199 -1.14 -6.71 -32.83
C MET A 199 -0.29 -7.58 -33.76
N ALA A 200 0.27 -6.97 -34.79
CA ALA A 200 1.20 -7.59 -35.74
C ALA A 200 2.32 -6.61 -36.13
N PHE A 201 3.42 -7.12 -36.66
CA PHE A 201 4.48 -6.30 -37.23
C PHE A 201 4.30 -6.14 -38.75
N SER A 202 4.59 -4.94 -39.25
CA SER A 202 4.70 -4.65 -40.69
C SER A 202 5.94 -5.37 -41.25
N GLY A 203 5.76 -6.60 -41.73
CA GLY A 203 6.83 -7.45 -42.27
C GLY A 203 6.43 -8.91 -42.46
N ASP A 204 5.49 -9.43 -41.66
CA ASP A 204 5.17 -10.87 -41.66
C ASP A 204 4.16 -11.31 -42.74
N ASP A 205 3.62 -10.40 -43.57
CA ASP A 205 2.80 -10.71 -44.77
C ASP A 205 2.30 -9.44 -45.54
N PHE A 206 2.59 -8.23 -45.06
CA PHE A 206 1.99 -6.99 -45.57
C PHE A 206 3.04 -5.88 -45.78
N HIS A 207 3.23 -5.46 -47.04
CA HIS A 207 3.95 -4.23 -47.40
C HIS A 207 2.95 -3.08 -47.57
N ILE A 208 3.00 -2.09 -46.68
CA ILE A 208 2.13 -0.90 -46.74
C ILE A 208 2.94 0.29 -47.26
N LYS A 209 2.45 0.92 -48.33
CA LYS A 209 3.06 2.15 -48.89
C LYS A 209 3.07 3.26 -47.84
N GLY A 210 4.25 3.82 -47.55
CA GLY A 210 4.42 4.96 -46.63
C GLY A 210 4.59 4.60 -45.15
N VAL A 211 4.59 3.30 -44.80
CA VAL A 211 4.83 2.82 -43.44
C VAL A 211 6.23 2.18 -43.36
N PRO A 212 7.03 2.47 -42.32
CA PRO A 212 8.34 1.85 -42.13
C PRO A 212 8.26 0.31 -42.08
N ALA A 213 9.27 -0.37 -42.64
CA ALA A 213 9.46 -1.80 -42.39
C ALA A 213 9.68 -1.98 -40.87
N HIS A 214 8.88 -2.82 -40.22
CA HIS A 214 8.80 -3.04 -38.75
C HIS A 214 7.99 -2.02 -37.93
N ALA A 215 7.07 -1.27 -38.54
CA ALA A 215 6.06 -0.55 -37.76
C ALA A 215 5.09 -1.52 -37.07
N MET A 216 4.61 -1.14 -35.88
CA MET A 216 3.55 -1.85 -35.18
C MET A 216 2.21 -1.57 -35.88
N VAL A 217 1.48 -2.63 -36.20
CA VAL A 217 0.17 -2.55 -36.85
C VAL A 217 -0.86 -3.26 -35.97
N VAL A 218 -2.00 -2.62 -35.76
CA VAL A 218 -3.16 -3.23 -35.11
C VAL A 218 -4.22 -3.56 -36.15
N LYS A 219 -4.81 -4.75 -36.09
CA LYS A 219 -5.78 -5.25 -37.06
C LYS A 219 -7.04 -5.78 -36.36
N PRO A 220 -8.23 -5.66 -36.96
CA PRO A 220 -9.44 -6.22 -36.38
C PRO A 220 -9.40 -7.76 -36.41
N CYS A 221 -9.79 -8.41 -35.32
CA CYS A 221 -10.01 -9.86 -35.30
C CYS A 221 -11.27 -10.25 -36.08
N ARG A 222 -11.41 -11.54 -36.42
CA ARG A 222 -12.65 -12.08 -37.03
C ARG A 222 -13.90 -11.92 -36.16
N THR A 223 -13.72 -11.71 -34.86
CA THR A 223 -14.78 -11.49 -33.85
C THR A 223 -15.09 -10.01 -33.61
N ALA A 224 -14.30 -9.09 -34.18
CA ALA A 224 -14.58 -7.67 -34.09
C ALA A 224 -15.82 -7.32 -34.93
N SER A 225 -16.46 -6.20 -34.58
CA SER A 225 -17.50 -5.57 -35.40
C SER A 225 -17.02 -5.41 -36.86
N GLN A 226 -17.93 -5.40 -37.84
CA GLN A 226 -17.54 -5.13 -39.23
C GLN A 226 -16.84 -3.76 -39.33
N VAL A 227 -15.54 -3.78 -39.63
CA VAL A 227 -14.69 -2.59 -39.66
C VAL A 227 -14.31 -2.31 -41.12
N PRO A 228 -14.46 -1.07 -41.63
CA PRO A 228 -14.14 -0.70 -43.01
C PRO A 228 -12.63 -0.55 -43.28
N VAL A 229 -11.79 -0.75 -42.26
CA VAL A 229 -10.35 -0.51 -42.29
C VAL A 229 -9.59 -1.83 -42.09
N GLU A 230 -8.60 -2.11 -42.94
CA GLU A 230 -7.79 -3.34 -42.85
C GLU A 230 -6.81 -3.35 -41.65
N GLY A 231 -6.52 -2.17 -41.09
CA GLY A 231 -5.68 -2.01 -39.90
C GLY A 231 -5.23 -0.57 -39.67
N ILE A 232 -4.50 -0.35 -38.58
CA ILE A 232 -3.91 0.95 -38.21
C ILE A 232 -2.42 0.76 -37.94
N ALA A 233 -1.56 1.51 -38.63
CA ALA A 233 -0.13 1.53 -38.36
C ALA A 233 0.23 2.65 -37.38
N ILE A 234 0.95 2.31 -36.31
CA ILE A 234 1.46 3.29 -35.33
C ILE A 234 2.79 3.85 -35.84
N LEU A 235 2.81 5.15 -36.17
CA LEU A 235 3.97 5.82 -36.77
C LEU A 235 4.88 6.44 -35.72
N HIS A 236 4.29 7.12 -34.73
CA HIS A 236 5.05 7.82 -33.69
C HIS A 236 4.27 7.82 -32.37
N GLN A 237 5.00 7.76 -31.25
CA GLN A 237 4.41 7.76 -29.92
C GLN A 237 5.08 8.83 -29.05
N PHE A 238 4.27 9.71 -28.47
CA PHE A 238 4.65 10.56 -27.36
C PHE A 238 4.23 9.86 -26.07
N PRO A 239 5.18 9.24 -25.33
CA PRO A 239 4.86 8.38 -24.21
C PRO A 239 4.18 9.16 -23.08
N PHE A 240 3.46 8.41 -22.24
CA PHE A 240 2.86 8.95 -21.03
C PHE A 240 3.95 9.50 -20.09
N SER A 241 3.69 10.68 -19.55
CA SER A 241 4.52 11.27 -18.49
C SER A 241 3.63 11.70 -17.35
N SER A 242 3.97 11.31 -16.11
CA SER A 242 3.20 11.68 -14.91
C SER A 242 3.11 13.20 -14.69
N ALA A 243 4.11 13.96 -15.15
CA ALA A 243 4.09 15.42 -15.11
C ALA A 243 3.10 16.01 -16.12
N LEU A 244 2.93 15.37 -17.28
CA LEU A 244 2.03 15.83 -18.36
C LEU A 244 0.62 15.26 -18.25
N GLN A 245 0.48 14.10 -17.59
CA GLN A 245 -0.75 13.34 -17.35
C GLN A 245 -1.49 12.92 -18.64
N ARG A 246 -0.75 12.73 -19.73
CA ARG A 246 -1.29 12.37 -21.06
C ARG A 246 -0.26 11.66 -21.92
N MET A 247 -0.74 10.95 -22.93
CA MET A 247 0.05 10.42 -24.04
C MET A 247 -0.67 10.65 -25.36
N THR A 248 0.11 10.66 -26.44
CA THR A 248 -0.40 10.92 -27.78
C THR A 248 0.30 10.01 -28.77
N VAL A 249 -0.44 9.44 -29.72
CA VAL A 249 0.11 8.62 -30.80
C VAL A 249 -0.28 9.21 -32.15
N ILE A 250 0.60 9.08 -33.14
CA ILE A 250 0.33 9.40 -34.53
C ILE A 250 0.20 8.08 -35.27
N VAL A 251 -0.90 7.92 -35.98
CA VAL A 251 -1.25 6.68 -36.67
C VAL A 251 -1.66 6.93 -38.10
N GLN A 252 -1.50 5.90 -38.94
CA GLN A 252 -1.97 5.87 -40.31
C GLN A 252 -3.02 4.77 -40.45
N GLU A 253 -4.25 5.13 -40.80
CA GLU A 253 -5.26 4.14 -41.17
C GLU A 253 -4.95 3.56 -42.56
N MET A 254 -5.10 2.25 -42.73
CA MET A 254 -4.88 1.58 -44.02
C MET A 254 -5.93 2.04 -45.03
N GLY A 255 -5.49 2.76 -46.07
CA GLY A 255 -6.40 3.35 -47.07
C GLY A 255 -7.15 4.59 -46.59
N GLY A 256 -6.84 5.09 -45.39
CA GLY A 256 -7.49 6.23 -44.77
C GLY A 256 -6.54 7.40 -44.49
N ASP A 257 -6.97 8.27 -43.59
CA ASP A 257 -6.25 9.47 -43.21
C ASP A 257 -5.19 9.22 -42.14
N ARG A 258 -4.27 10.17 -41.99
CA ARG A 258 -3.39 10.21 -40.83
C ARG A 258 -4.10 10.86 -39.64
N LEU A 259 -4.06 10.20 -38.49
CA LEU A 259 -4.74 10.63 -37.28
C LEU A 259 -3.77 10.74 -36.12
N ALA A 260 -4.04 11.65 -35.19
CA ALA A 260 -3.42 11.72 -33.88
C ALA A 260 -4.46 11.38 -32.83
N PHE A 261 -4.14 10.45 -31.93
CA PHE A 261 -5.01 10.08 -30.80
C PHE A 261 -4.32 10.43 -29.49
N MET A 262 -5.04 11.11 -28.61
CA MET A 262 -4.60 11.48 -27.26
C MET A 262 -5.45 10.77 -26.21
N LYS A 263 -4.80 10.29 -25.15
CA LYS A 263 -5.47 9.85 -23.93
C LYS A 263 -4.78 10.40 -22.67
N GLY A 264 -5.56 10.65 -21.63
CA GLY A 264 -5.02 11.19 -20.39
C GLY A 264 -6.06 11.58 -19.34
N ALA A 265 -5.62 12.35 -18.35
CA ALA A 265 -6.50 12.93 -17.34
C ALA A 265 -7.60 13.77 -18.02
N PRO A 266 -8.90 13.58 -17.65
CA PRO A 266 -10.01 14.22 -18.35
C PRO A 266 -9.88 15.73 -18.50
N GLU A 267 -9.50 16.43 -17.45
CA GLU A 267 -9.38 17.89 -17.44
C GLU A 267 -8.23 18.37 -18.33
N ARG A 268 -7.14 17.59 -18.39
CA ARG A 268 -5.97 17.88 -19.24
C ARG A 268 -6.31 17.66 -20.70
N VAL A 269 -6.92 16.53 -21.05
CA VAL A 269 -7.32 16.26 -22.44
C VAL A 269 -8.34 17.28 -22.92
N ALA A 270 -9.35 17.61 -22.10
CA ALA A 270 -10.34 18.63 -22.42
C ALA A 270 -9.69 20.00 -22.70
N SER A 271 -8.62 20.37 -21.98
CA SER A 271 -7.90 21.64 -22.22
C SER A 271 -7.19 21.75 -23.58
N PHE A 272 -6.94 20.62 -24.25
CA PHE A 272 -6.36 20.58 -25.60
C PHE A 272 -7.41 20.35 -26.70
N CYS A 273 -8.68 20.15 -26.31
CA CYS A 273 -9.78 19.96 -27.24
C CYS A 273 -10.41 21.29 -27.65
N GLN A 274 -11.03 21.32 -28.82
CA GLN A 274 -11.85 22.43 -29.28
C GLN A 274 -13.03 22.61 -28.30
N PRO A 275 -13.27 23.83 -27.77
CA PRO A 275 -14.32 24.06 -26.77
C PRO A 275 -15.71 23.62 -27.22
N GLU A 276 -15.99 23.71 -28.52
CA GLU A 276 -17.25 23.31 -29.15
C GLU A 276 -17.50 21.80 -29.11
N THR A 277 -16.45 20.99 -28.96
CA THR A 277 -16.53 19.52 -28.92
C THR A 277 -16.66 18.99 -27.50
N VAL A 278 -16.40 19.82 -26.48
CA VAL A 278 -16.51 19.43 -25.07
C VAL A 278 -17.92 19.80 -24.58
N PRO A 279 -18.75 18.82 -24.17
CA PRO A 279 -20.10 19.11 -23.71
C PRO A 279 -20.10 20.00 -22.48
N THR A 280 -21.10 20.87 -22.35
CA THR A 280 -21.28 21.68 -21.13
C THR A 280 -21.50 20.82 -19.88
N SER A 281 -22.02 19.60 -20.05
CA SER A 281 -22.20 18.59 -19.01
C SER A 281 -20.92 17.82 -18.64
N PHE A 282 -19.76 18.12 -19.24
CA PHE A 282 -18.48 17.43 -18.98
C PHE A 282 -18.15 17.32 -17.50
N VAL A 283 -18.25 18.42 -16.76
CA VAL A 283 -17.90 18.45 -15.33
C VAL A 283 -18.87 17.60 -14.52
N SER A 284 -20.17 17.68 -14.79
CA SER A 284 -21.19 16.90 -14.09
C SER A 284 -21.05 15.40 -14.37
N GLU A 285 -20.82 15.02 -15.63
CA GLU A 285 -20.70 13.62 -16.05
C GLU A 285 -19.43 12.99 -15.47
N LEU A 286 -18.30 13.70 -15.53
CA LEU A 286 -17.06 13.29 -14.88
C LEU A 286 -17.25 13.12 -13.37
N GLN A 287 -18.00 14.02 -12.74
CA GLN A 287 -18.29 13.96 -11.30
C GLN A 287 -19.14 12.74 -10.94
N ILE A 288 -20.10 12.33 -11.77
CA ILE A 288 -20.94 11.13 -11.54
C ILE A 288 -20.06 9.89 -11.39
N TYR A 289 -19.14 9.64 -12.34
CA TYR A 289 -18.29 8.44 -12.30
C TYR A 289 -17.19 8.52 -11.25
N THR A 290 -16.56 9.67 -11.08
CA THR A 290 -15.48 9.84 -10.10
C THR A 290 -15.99 9.74 -8.65
N THR A 291 -17.21 10.22 -8.37
CA THR A 291 -17.87 10.08 -7.05
C THR A 291 -18.29 8.63 -6.77
N GLN A 292 -18.54 7.85 -7.81
CA GLN A 292 -18.80 6.40 -7.69
C GLN A 292 -17.51 5.56 -7.57
N GLY A 293 -16.35 6.22 -7.61
CA GLY A 293 -15.03 5.61 -7.41
C GLY A 293 -14.43 5.00 -8.67
N PHE A 294 -15.01 5.26 -9.85
CA PHE A 294 -14.41 4.84 -11.11
C PHE A 294 -13.18 5.70 -11.43
N ARG A 295 -12.22 5.09 -12.10
CA ARG A 295 -11.10 5.79 -12.73
C ARG A 295 -11.54 6.19 -14.14
N VAL A 296 -11.50 7.47 -14.43
CA VAL A 296 -11.95 8.01 -15.72
C VAL A 296 -10.76 8.53 -16.51
N ILE A 297 -10.68 8.17 -17.79
CA ILE A 297 -9.67 8.65 -18.75
C ILE A 297 -10.41 9.26 -19.93
N ALA A 298 -9.98 10.42 -20.40
CA ALA A 298 -10.54 11.00 -21.62
C ALA A 298 -9.75 10.60 -22.86
N LEU A 299 -10.46 10.51 -23.97
CA LEU A 299 -9.92 10.25 -25.30
C LEU A 299 -10.26 11.43 -26.22
N ALA A 300 -9.32 11.79 -27.09
CA ALA A 300 -9.49 12.81 -28.10
C ALA A 300 -8.69 12.47 -29.35
N TYR A 301 -9.06 13.05 -30.49
CA TYR A 301 -8.32 12.83 -31.74
C TYR A 301 -8.25 14.07 -32.63
N LYS A 302 -7.31 14.07 -33.57
CA LYS A 302 -7.14 15.12 -34.58
C LYS A 302 -6.76 14.47 -35.90
N LYS A 303 -7.36 14.92 -36.99
CA LYS A 303 -6.93 14.54 -38.34
C LYS A 303 -5.73 15.40 -38.75
N LEU A 304 -4.67 14.76 -39.22
CA LEU A 304 -3.44 15.42 -39.67
C LEU A 304 -3.39 15.47 -41.19
N GLU A 305 -2.81 16.54 -41.73
CA GLU A 305 -2.57 16.66 -43.17
C GLU A 305 -1.41 15.74 -43.61
N ASN A 306 -1.55 15.13 -44.79
CA ASN A 306 -0.66 14.06 -45.27
C ASN A 306 0.75 14.54 -45.70
N ASP A 307 0.99 15.85 -45.83
CA ASP A 307 2.22 16.41 -46.41
C ASP A 307 3.43 16.44 -45.45
N HIS A 308 3.22 16.33 -44.14
CA HIS A 308 4.32 16.36 -43.17
C HIS A 308 4.86 14.96 -42.87
N HIS A 309 6.17 14.74 -42.83
CA HIS A 309 6.73 13.49 -42.28
C HIS A 309 6.45 13.39 -40.77
N ALA A 310 5.95 12.23 -40.32
CA ALA A 310 5.51 12.01 -38.94
C ALA A 310 6.61 12.26 -37.88
N THR A 311 7.89 12.18 -38.26
CA THR A 311 9.05 12.42 -37.40
C THR A 311 9.41 13.89 -37.21
N THR A 312 8.84 14.81 -38.01
CA THR A 312 9.16 16.24 -37.98
C THR A 312 8.14 17.06 -37.16
N LEU A 313 7.01 16.45 -36.79
CA LEU A 313 5.96 17.11 -36.02
C LEU A 313 6.36 17.20 -34.54
N THR A 314 6.33 18.41 -33.99
CA THR A 314 6.57 18.63 -32.56
C THR A 314 5.32 18.27 -31.75
N ARG A 315 5.51 17.87 -30.49
CA ARG A 315 4.42 17.45 -29.61
C ARG A 315 3.33 18.52 -29.51
N GLU A 316 3.72 19.79 -29.43
CA GLU A 316 2.82 20.94 -29.26
C GLU A 316 1.88 21.13 -30.46
N THR A 317 2.34 20.82 -31.68
CA THR A 317 1.51 20.94 -32.90
C THR A 317 0.47 19.83 -33.03
N VAL A 318 0.81 18.64 -32.52
CA VAL A 318 -0.07 17.47 -32.51
C VAL A 318 -1.09 17.58 -31.38
N GLU A 319 -0.66 18.08 -30.22
CA GLU A 319 -1.46 18.26 -29.02
C GLU A 319 -2.18 19.63 -29.00
N SER A 320 -2.87 20.00 -30.07
CA SER A 320 -3.68 21.23 -30.15
C SER A 320 -4.93 21.02 -30.99
N ASP A 321 -6.02 21.71 -30.67
CA ASP A 321 -7.27 21.72 -31.45
C ASP A 321 -7.86 20.32 -31.71
N LEU A 322 -7.76 19.42 -30.72
CA LEU A 322 -8.28 18.06 -30.81
C LEU A 322 -9.82 18.06 -30.72
N ILE A 323 -10.45 17.03 -31.26
CA ILE A 323 -11.86 16.73 -31.11
C ILE A 323 -12.03 15.77 -29.95
N PHE A 324 -12.83 16.15 -28.96
CA PHE A 324 -13.13 15.30 -27.81
C PHE A 324 -13.97 14.09 -28.24
N LEU A 325 -13.57 12.88 -27.83
CA LEU A 325 -14.24 11.64 -28.23
C LEU A 325 -15.13 11.04 -27.15
N GLY A 326 -14.77 11.21 -25.88
CA GLY A 326 -15.49 10.58 -24.79
C GLY A 326 -14.63 10.20 -23.60
N LEU A 327 -15.26 9.46 -22.69
CA LEU A 327 -14.70 9.02 -21.42
C LEU A 327 -14.62 7.49 -21.38
N LEU A 328 -13.45 6.98 -21.01
CA LEU A 328 -13.20 5.59 -20.70
C LEU A 328 -13.34 5.40 -19.19
N ILE A 329 -14.24 4.52 -18.76
CA ILE A 329 -14.59 4.27 -17.36
C ILE A 329 -13.99 2.92 -16.94
N LEU A 330 -13.10 2.98 -15.96
CA LEU A 330 -12.39 1.82 -15.41
C LEU A 330 -12.81 1.62 -13.95
N GLU A 331 -13.10 0.38 -13.58
CA GLU A 331 -13.45 -0.01 -12.23
C GLU A 331 -12.24 -0.57 -11.48
N ASN A 332 -12.02 -0.06 -10.27
CA ASN A 332 -11.11 -0.66 -9.30
C ASN A 332 -11.91 -1.61 -8.40
N ARG A 333 -12.08 -2.86 -8.85
CA ARG A 333 -12.89 -3.84 -8.11
C ARG A 333 -12.18 -4.28 -6.83
N LEU A 334 -12.92 -4.25 -5.72
CA LEU A 334 -12.45 -4.77 -4.43
C LEU A 334 -12.23 -6.29 -4.50
N LYS A 335 -11.26 -6.80 -3.75
CA LYS A 335 -11.18 -8.24 -3.48
C LYS A 335 -12.34 -8.65 -2.59
N GLU A 336 -12.85 -9.85 -2.77
CA GLU A 336 -14.06 -10.32 -2.08
C GLU A 336 -13.80 -10.47 -0.58
N GLU A 337 -12.56 -10.77 -0.21
CA GLU A 337 -12.06 -10.93 1.14
C GLU A 337 -11.81 -9.59 1.85
N THR A 338 -11.74 -8.47 1.11
CA THR A 338 -11.36 -7.17 1.70
C THR A 338 -12.35 -6.69 2.75
N LYS A 339 -13.64 -6.70 2.41
CA LYS A 339 -14.69 -6.25 3.33
C LYS A 339 -14.76 -7.07 4.62
N PRO A 340 -14.87 -8.42 4.59
CA PRO A 340 -14.96 -9.21 5.82
C PRO A 340 -13.69 -9.09 6.69
N VAL A 341 -12.50 -8.97 6.08
CA VAL A 341 -11.26 -8.79 6.85
C VAL A 341 -11.22 -7.43 7.56
N LEU A 342 -11.62 -6.35 6.89
CA LEU A 342 -11.66 -5.02 7.51
C LEU A 342 -12.71 -4.97 8.63
N GLU A 343 -13.88 -5.58 8.44
CA GLU A 343 -14.89 -5.73 9.49
C GLU A 343 -14.34 -6.49 10.71
N GLU A 344 -13.58 -7.58 10.49
CA GLU A 344 -12.92 -8.31 11.56
C GLU A 344 -11.92 -7.42 12.33
N LEU A 345 -11.08 -6.66 11.62
CA LEU A 345 -10.09 -5.77 12.23
C LEU A 345 -10.76 -4.65 13.05
N ILE A 346 -11.81 -4.03 12.50
CA ILE A 346 -12.59 -2.99 13.18
C ILE A 346 -13.26 -3.57 14.43
N SER A 347 -13.85 -4.77 14.34
CA SER A 347 -14.45 -5.47 15.50
C SER A 347 -13.42 -5.77 16.59
N ALA A 348 -12.17 -6.04 16.20
CA ALA A 348 -11.03 -6.25 17.09
C ALA A 348 -10.43 -4.94 17.63
N ARG A 349 -11.03 -3.77 17.33
CA ARG A 349 -10.55 -2.42 17.67
C ARG A 349 -9.17 -2.12 17.13
N ILE A 350 -8.85 -2.65 15.96
CA ILE A 350 -7.62 -2.35 15.23
C ILE A 350 -7.95 -1.30 14.20
N ARG A 351 -7.29 -0.16 14.27
CA ARG A 351 -7.52 0.95 13.37
C ARG A 351 -6.98 0.64 11.98
N THR A 352 -7.78 0.87 10.95
CA THR A 352 -7.41 0.65 9.56
C THR A 352 -7.23 1.98 8.84
N VAL A 353 -6.12 2.16 8.14
CA VAL A 353 -5.77 3.39 7.40
C VAL A 353 -5.43 3.04 5.96
N MET A 354 -5.94 3.79 4.99
CA MET A 354 -5.59 3.65 3.57
C MET A 354 -4.51 4.66 3.18
N ILE A 355 -3.44 4.19 2.54
CA ILE A 355 -2.37 5.03 1.99
C ILE A 355 -2.19 4.67 0.52
N THR A 356 -2.51 5.57 -0.40
CA THR A 356 -2.50 5.28 -1.84
C THR A 356 -1.91 6.41 -2.68
N GLY A 357 -1.40 6.07 -3.87
CA GLY A 357 -1.02 7.02 -4.92
C GLY A 357 -2.19 7.52 -5.78
N ASP A 358 -3.37 6.92 -5.62
CA ASP A 358 -4.55 7.25 -6.42
C ASP A 358 -5.18 8.60 -6.06
N ASN A 359 -6.17 9.01 -6.86
CA ASN A 359 -6.96 10.21 -6.60
C ASN A 359 -7.78 10.07 -5.31
N LEU A 360 -7.99 11.19 -4.63
CA LEU A 360 -8.67 11.28 -3.34
C LEU A 360 -10.12 10.78 -3.39
N GLN A 361 -10.87 11.13 -4.45
CA GLN A 361 -12.27 10.70 -4.60
C GLN A 361 -12.40 9.18 -4.75
N THR A 362 -11.52 8.58 -5.56
CA THR A 362 -11.43 7.13 -5.69
C THR A 362 -11.09 6.47 -4.36
N ALA A 363 -10.12 7.02 -3.62
CA ALA A 363 -9.73 6.50 -2.30
C ALA A 363 -10.87 6.57 -1.28
N ILE A 364 -11.61 7.69 -1.23
CA ILE A 364 -12.80 7.84 -0.36
C ILE A 364 -13.87 6.81 -0.73
N THR A 365 -14.14 6.62 -2.02
CA THR A 365 -15.16 5.67 -2.45
C THR A 365 -14.77 4.23 -2.13
N VAL A 366 -13.50 3.86 -2.34
CA VAL A 366 -12.99 2.54 -1.98
C VAL A 366 -13.01 2.34 -0.46
N ALA A 367 -12.70 3.37 0.33
CA ALA A 367 -12.78 3.30 1.79
C ALA A 367 -14.23 3.06 2.27
N ARG A 368 -15.23 3.67 1.63
CA ARG A 368 -16.65 3.41 1.92
C ARG A 368 -17.09 2.03 1.47
N LYS A 369 -16.85 1.66 0.20
CA LYS A 369 -17.23 0.34 -0.35
C LYS A 369 -16.60 -0.83 0.41
N SER A 370 -15.37 -0.65 0.91
CA SER A 370 -14.66 -1.68 1.68
C SER A 370 -15.09 -1.77 3.15
N GLY A 371 -15.91 -0.85 3.64
CA GLY A 371 -16.30 -0.79 5.06
C GLY A 371 -15.24 -0.20 5.99
N MET A 372 -14.13 0.31 5.45
CA MET A 372 -13.11 1.04 6.22
C MET A 372 -13.67 2.32 6.86
N VAL A 373 -14.59 2.98 6.15
CA VAL A 373 -15.38 4.10 6.64
C VAL A 373 -16.86 3.75 6.41
N SER A 374 -17.66 3.72 7.46
CA SER A 374 -19.10 3.47 7.35
C SER A 374 -19.81 4.65 6.67
N GLU A 375 -20.91 4.39 5.97
CA GLU A 375 -21.74 5.40 5.32
C GLU A 375 -22.29 6.44 6.32
N SER A 376 -22.49 6.05 7.57
CA SER A 376 -22.95 6.97 8.62
C SER A 376 -21.87 7.95 9.11
N GLN A 377 -20.61 7.75 8.72
CA GLN A 377 -19.46 8.51 9.23
C GLN A 377 -19.11 9.64 8.28
N LYS A 378 -18.89 10.83 8.84
CA LYS A 378 -18.56 12.02 8.07
C LYS A 378 -17.11 11.96 7.60
N VAL A 379 -16.84 12.31 6.34
CA VAL A 379 -15.48 12.45 5.82
C VAL A 379 -15.19 13.94 5.63
N ILE A 380 -14.14 14.43 6.30
CA ILE A 380 -13.68 15.82 6.20
C ILE A 380 -12.38 15.82 5.40
N LEU A 381 -12.40 16.53 4.28
CA LEU A 381 -11.27 16.72 3.40
C LEU A 381 -10.44 17.90 3.91
N ILE A 382 -9.14 17.66 4.10
CA ILE A 382 -8.19 18.68 4.55
C ILE A 382 -7.29 19.04 3.37
N GLU A 383 -7.40 20.30 2.95
CA GLU A 383 -6.54 20.88 1.94
C GLU A 383 -5.63 21.91 2.58
N ALA A 384 -4.33 21.75 2.37
CA ALA A 384 -3.33 22.72 2.77
C ALA A 384 -2.54 23.19 1.55
N ASN A 385 -2.43 24.51 1.41
CA ASN A 385 -1.76 25.17 0.30
C ASN A 385 -0.75 26.19 0.81
N GLU A 386 0.37 26.30 0.11
CA GLU A 386 1.31 27.41 0.24
C GLU A 386 0.95 28.46 -0.80
N THR A 387 0.56 29.66 -0.37
CA THR A 387 0.29 30.78 -1.29
C THR A 387 1.61 31.36 -1.78
N THR A 388 1.87 31.28 -3.09
CA THR A 388 3.00 31.94 -3.74
C THR A 388 2.82 33.46 -3.67
N GLY A 389 3.36 34.09 -2.63
CA GLY A 389 3.37 35.55 -2.46
C GLY A 389 3.21 36.05 -1.02
N SER A 390 2.75 35.22 -0.08
CA SER A 390 2.68 35.55 1.35
C SER A 390 3.13 34.36 2.21
N SER A 391 3.86 34.64 3.28
CA SER A 391 4.52 33.67 4.17
C SER A 391 3.58 32.85 5.07
N SER A 392 2.30 32.72 4.72
CA SER A 392 1.31 32.06 5.55
C SER A 392 0.64 30.92 4.78
N ALA A 393 1.08 29.69 5.05
CA ALA A 393 0.34 28.50 4.62
C ALA A 393 -1.08 28.54 5.20
N SER A 394 -2.07 28.05 4.46
CA SER A 394 -3.47 27.99 4.90
C SER A 394 -4.00 26.57 4.86
N ILE A 395 -4.95 26.28 5.74
CA ILE A 395 -5.65 24.98 5.82
C ILE A 395 -7.15 25.24 5.65
N SER A 396 -7.76 24.56 4.69
CA SER A 396 -9.21 24.49 4.51
C SER A 396 -9.73 23.11 4.89
N TRP A 397 -10.97 23.09 5.40
CA TRP A 397 -11.68 21.89 5.82
C TRP A 397 -13.01 21.86 5.08
N THR A 398 -13.25 20.82 4.30
CA THR A 398 -14.50 20.67 3.55
C THR A 398 -15.15 19.35 3.90
N LEU A 399 -16.44 19.39 4.23
CA LEU A 399 -17.21 18.17 4.45
C LEU A 399 -17.53 17.56 3.08
N VAL A 400 -17.25 16.27 2.93
CA VAL A 400 -17.67 15.53 1.74
C VAL A 400 -19.17 15.27 1.86
N GLU A 401 -19.99 16.14 1.26
CA GLU A 401 -21.43 16.00 1.23
C GLU A 401 -21.84 14.76 0.43
N GLU A 402 -22.60 13.87 1.07
CA GLU A 402 -23.36 12.87 0.34
C GLU A 402 -24.55 13.55 -0.32
N LYS A 403 -24.52 13.68 -1.65
CA LYS A 403 -25.75 13.98 -2.40
C LYS A 403 -26.70 12.78 -2.27
N LYS A 404 -27.48 12.73 -1.19
CA LYS A 404 -28.82 12.14 -1.24
C LYS A 404 -29.57 12.88 -2.34
N HIS A 405 -30.34 12.15 -3.16
CA HIS A 405 -31.18 12.67 -4.24
C HIS A 405 -31.65 14.10 -3.97
N ILE A 406 -31.22 15.03 -4.83
CA ILE A 406 -31.48 16.47 -4.72
C ILE A 406 -32.99 16.70 -4.64
N THR A 407 -33.46 17.22 -3.51
CA THR A 407 -34.61 18.12 -3.48
C THR A 407 -34.05 19.51 -3.15
N TYR A 408 -34.28 20.46 -4.05
CA TYR A 408 -33.71 21.81 -4.00
C TYR A 408 -33.93 22.53 -2.67
N GLY A 409 -32.87 23.16 -2.15
CA GLY A 409 -32.93 24.11 -1.05
C GLY A 409 -31.57 24.76 -0.80
N ASN A 410 -31.40 25.99 -1.28
CA ASN A 410 -30.22 26.84 -1.06
C ASN A 410 -29.97 27.07 0.44
N GLN A 411 -28.70 26.96 0.88
CA GLN A 411 -28.02 27.97 1.71
C GLN A 411 -26.55 27.60 1.93
N ASP A 412 -25.67 28.54 1.60
CA ASP A 412 -24.23 28.49 1.84
C ASP A 412 -23.95 28.46 3.36
N ASN A 413 -23.25 27.44 3.85
CA ASN A 413 -22.83 27.33 5.25
C ASN A 413 -21.30 27.32 5.37
N TYR A 414 -20.73 28.45 5.75
CA TYR A 414 -19.38 28.53 6.32
C TYR A 414 -19.46 28.17 7.81
N ILE A 415 -18.77 27.12 8.26
CA ILE A 415 -18.71 26.75 9.69
C ILE A 415 -17.47 27.38 10.32
N ASN A 416 -17.69 28.32 11.24
CA ASN A 416 -16.69 28.83 12.18
C ASN A 416 -16.52 27.84 13.33
N ILE A 417 -15.43 27.07 13.34
CA ILE A 417 -15.07 26.22 14.47
C ILE A 417 -14.33 27.09 15.50
N ARG A 418 -15.06 27.84 16.33
CA ARG A 418 -14.45 28.43 17.53
C ARG A 418 -15.25 28.41 18.81
N ASP A 419 -16.53 28.10 18.81
CA ASP A 419 -17.28 27.96 20.06
C ASP A 419 -18.18 26.74 19.98
N GLU A 420 -17.94 25.80 20.89
CA GLU A 420 -18.81 24.71 21.39
C GLU A 420 -18.02 23.41 21.62
N VAL A 421 -17.08 23.46 22.56
CA VAL A 421 -16.73 22.27 23.35
C VAL A 421 -17.76 22.21 24.48
N SER A 422 -18.94 21.69 24.17
CA SER A 422 -19.95 21.31 25.17
C SER A 422 -20.07 19.80 25.19
N ASP A 423 -19.53 19.24 26.25
CA ASP A 423 -19.56 17.83 26.62
C ASP A 423 -21.02 17.35 26.79
N LYS A 424 -21.60 16.70 25.76
CA LYS A 424 -22.76 15.80 25.87
C LYS A 424 -23.03 15.01 24.58
N GLY A 425 -22.52 13.78 24.54
CA GLY A 425 -23.10 12.65 23.80
C GLY A 425 -22.53 12.39 22.39
N ARG A 426 -21.46 11.57 22.31
CA ARG A 426 -20.93 10.87 21.11
C ARG A 426 -21.49 11.39 19.76
N GLU A 427 -21.11 12.61 19.41
CA GLU A 427 -21.39 13.21 18.12
C GLU A 427 -20.66 12.43 17.03
N GLY A 428 -21.30 12.26 15.87
CA GLY A 428 -20.92 11.33 14.82
C GLY A 428 -19.41 11.28 14.53
N SER A 429 -18.83 10.08 14.58
CA SER A 429 -17.43 9.86 14.26
C SER A 429 -17.11 10.37 12.85
N TYR A 430 -16.07 11.19 12.75
CA TYR A 430 -15.57 11.75 11.50
C TYR A 430 -14.18 11.21 11.17
N HIS A 431 -13.88 11.13 9.88
CA HIS A 431 -12.60 10.68 9.35
C HIS A 431 -11.98 11.79 8.51
N PHE A 432 -10.67 11.99 8.62
CA PHE A 432 -9.97 12.93 7.75
C PHE A 432 -9.42 12.24 6.50
N ALA A 433 -9.53 12.94 5.38
CA ALA A 433 -8.97 12.56 4.08
C ALA A 433 -8.00 13.65 3.60
N LEU A 434 -6.77 13.28 3.25
CA LEU A 434 -5.70 14.21 2.89
C LEU A 434 -5.00 13.78 1.60
N THR A 435 -4.49 14.76 0.84
CA THR A 435 -3.56 14.49 -0.26
C THR A 435 -2.11 14.55 0.21
N GLY A 436 -1.19 13.89 -0.50
CA GLY A 436 0.25 13.96 -0.21
C GLY A 436 0.81 15.38 -0.22
N LYS A 437 0.29 16.27 -1.08
CA LYS A 437 0.68 17.69 -1.08
C LYS A 437 0.27 18.37 0.22
N SER A 438 -0.97 18.20 0.65
CA SER A 438 -1.47 18.80 1.89
C SER A 438 -0.79 18.21 3.13
N PHE A 439 -0.54 16.90 3.16
CA PHE A 439 0.22 16.25 4.23
C PHE A 439 1.62 16.86 4.38
N HIS A 440 2.32 17.12 3.27
CA HIS A 440 3.63 17.74 3.28
C HIS A 440 3.61 19.15 3.89
N VAL A 441 2.68 20.00 3.43
CA VAL A 441 2.52 21.38 3.93
C VAL A 441 2.18 21.38 5.41
N ILE A 442 1.27 20.50 5.86
CA ILE A 442 0.91 20.35 7.28
C ILE A 442 2.11 19.89 8.11
N SER A 443 2.88 18.93 7.61
CA SER A 443 4.06 18.43 8.31
C SER A 443 5.15 19.48 8.47
N GLN A 444 5.28 20.43 7.53
CA GLN A 444 6.30 21.48 7.57
C GLN A 444 5.88 22.70 8.38
N HIS A 445 4.67 23.21 8.15
CA HIS A 445 4.22 24.49 8.71
C HIS A 445 3.32 24.33 9.94
N PHE A 446 2.67 23.17 10.11
CA PHE A 446 1.67 22.92 11.14
C PHE A 446 1.96 21.66 11.96
N SER A 447 3.21 21.49 12.39
CA SER A 447 3.68 20.32 13.15
C SER A 447 2.89 20.06 14.44
N SER A 448 2.34 21.08 15.08
CA SER A 448 1.51 20.96 16.28
C SER A 448 0.10 20.42 16.01
N LEU A 449 -0.41 20.60 14.78
CA LEU A 449 -1.74 20.15 14.37
C LEU A 449 -1.68 18.74 13.77
N LEU A 450 -0.54 18.34 13.20
CA LEU A 450 -0.36 17.04 12.56
C LEU A 450 -0.77 15.86 13.47
N PRO A 451 -0.33 15.75 14.74
CA PRO A 451 -0.82 14.71 15.65
C PRO A 451 -2.34 14.63 15.76
N LYS A 452 -3.02 15.77 15.86
CA LYS A 452 -4.49 15.84 16.02
C LYS A 452 -5.21 15.38 14.76
N ILE A 453 -4.68 15.74 13.59
CA ILE A 453 -5.20 15.27 12.30
C ILE A 453 -4.98 13.77 12.17
N LEU A 454 -3.80 13.27 12.52
CA LEU A 454 -3.47 11.85 12.40
C LEU A 454 -4.29 10.96 13.34
N ILE A 455 -4.89 11.45 14.43
CA ILE A 455 -5.77 10.64 15.28
C ILE A 455 -7.04 10.20 14.54
N ASN A 456 -7.61 11.04 13.66
CA ASN A 456 -8.79 10.70 12.85
C ASN A 456 -8.50 10.55 11.35
N GLY A 457 -7.24 10.72 10.92
CA GLY A 457 -6.79 10.55 9.54
C GLY A 457 -6.89 9.11 9.07
N THR A 458 -7.74 8.86 8.07
CA THR A 458 -8.02 7.49 7.61
C THR A 458 -7.64 7.28 6.15
N ILE A 459 -7.73 8.33 5.33
CA ILE A 459 -7.51 8.24 3.89
C ILE A 459 -6.39 9.20 3.50
N PHE A 460 -5.30 8.66 2.97
CA PHE A 460 -4.17 9.44 2.47
C PHE A 460 -3.96 9.10 0.99
N ALA A 461 -4.27 10.04 0.11
CA ALA A 461 -4.26 9.83 -1.35
C ALA A 461 -3.14 10.64 -2.03
N ARG A 462 -2.80 10.30 -3.27
CA ARG A 462 -1.67 10.88 -4.02
C ARG A 462 -0.36 10.95 -3.22
N MET A 463 -0.08 9.91 -2.44
CA MET A 463 1.12 9.81 -1.60
C MET A 463 2.30 9.27 -2.41
N SER A 464 3.45 9.95 -2.35
CA SER A 464 4.70 9.41 -2.90
C SER A 464 5.28 8.30 -2.01
N PRO A 465 6.13 7.40 -2.53
CA PRO A 465 6.75 6.33 -1.72
C PRO A 465 7.47 6.83 -0.45
N GLY A 466 8.15 7.98 -0.56
CA GLY A 466 8.78 8.63 0.59
C GLY A 466 7.75 9.10 1.63
N GLN A 467 6.66 9.72 1.18
CA GLN A 467 5.58 10.18 2.05
C GLN A 467 4.86 9.03 2.77
N LYS A 468 4.69 7.86 2.12
CA LYS A 468 4.13 6.67 2.79
C LYS A 468 4.98 6.27 4.00
N SER A 469 6.30 6.28 3.82
CA SER A 469 7.26 5.94 4.88
C SER A 469 7.22 6.94 6.04
N SER A 470 7.20 8.25 5.72
CA SER A 470 7.08 9.31 6.72
C SER A 470 5.77 9.23 7.50
N LEU A 471 4.65 8.94 6.83
CA LEU A 471 3.35 8.79 7.50
C LEU A 471 3.35 7.63 8.50
N VAL A 472 3.94 6.49 8.16
CA VAL A 472 4.12 5.36 9.08
C VAL A 472 4.94 5.78 10.30
N GLU A 473 6.02 6.54 10.10
CA GLU A 473 6.86 7.06 11.19
C GLU A 473 6.08 8.03 12.10
N GLU A 474 5.27 8.92 11.54
CA GLU A 474 4.43 9.83 12.34
C GLU A 474 3.40 9.08 13.18
N PHE A 475 2.81 7.99 12.66
CA PHE A 475 1.95 7.13 13.48
C PHE A 475 2.73 6.45 14.63
N GLN A 476 3.98 6.04 14.39
CA GLN A 476 4.83 5.48 15.44
C GLN A 476 5.18 6.51 16.53
N LYS A 477 5.38 7.78 16.16
CA LYS A 477 5.59 8.88 17.12
C LYS A 477 4.38 9.15 18.01
N LEU A 478 3.19 8.73 17.59
CA LEU A 478 1.95 8.78 18.38
C LEU A 478 1.73 7.50 19.22
N ASP A 479 2.78 6.71 19.43
CA ASP A 479 2.76 5.44 20.17
C ASP A 479 1.84 4.35 19.57
N TYR A 480 1.51 4.42 18.28
CA TYR A 480 0.86 3.32 17.59
C TYR A 480 1.85 2.20 17.24
N PHE A 481 1.43 0.96 17.45
CA PHE A 481 2.06 -0.22 16.88
C PHE A 481 1.54 -0.42 15.46
N VAL A 482 2.23 0.21 14.51
CA VAL A 482 1.86 0.24 13.09
C VAL A 482 2.26 -1.02 12.34
N GLY A 483 1.28 -1.64 11.68
CA GLY A 483 1.48 -2.61 10.61
C GLY A 483 1.29 -1.96 9.24
N MET A 484 1.98 -2.44 8.21
CA MET A 484 1.79 -2.01 6.81
C MET A 484 1.60 -3.25 5.94
N CYS A 485 0.56 -3.23 5.10
CA CYS A 485 0.30 -4.27 4.11
C CYS A 485 0.30 -3.65 2.70
N GLY A 486 1.09 -4.23 1.80
CA GLY A 486 1.28 -3.75 0.43
C GLY A 486 1.75 -4.86 -0.49
N ASP A 487 1.66 -4.64 -1.79
CA ASP A 487 2.05 -5.58 -2.85
C ASP A 487 3.10 -4.97 -3.81
N GLY A 488 3.20 -3.63 -3.87
CA GLY A 488 4.04 -2.92 -4.84
C GLY A 488 5.42 -2.53 -4.34
N ALA A 489 6.35 -2.31 -5.27
CA ALA A 489 7.68 -1.76 -4.99
C ALA A 489 7.64 -0.35 -4.35
N ASN A 490 6.54 0.38 -4.57
CA ASN A 490 6.29 1.70 -3.99
C ASN A 490 6.08 1.66 -2.46
N ASP A 491 5.79 0.48 -1.90
CA ASP A 491 5.50 0.29 -0.48
C ASP A 491 6.71 -0.20 0.32
N CYS A 492 7.81 -0.55 -0.36
CA CYS A 492 9.03 -1.09 0.27
C CYS A 492 9.52 -0.25 1.45
N GLY A 493 9.52 1.09 1.30
CA GLY A 493 9.94 2.00 2.38
C GLY A 493 9.00 1.94 3.59
N ALA A 494 7.69 1.94 3.36
CA ALA A 494 6.67 1.90 4.41
C ALA A 494 6.61 0.52 5.10
N LEU A 495 6.70 -0.57 4.34
CA LEU A 495 6.78 -1.96 4.84
C LEU A 495 7.97 -2.14 5.79
N LYS A 496 9.12 -1.56 5.43
CA LYS A 496 10.34 -1.60 6.23
C LYS A 496 10.26 -0.70 7.47
N MET A 497 9.63 0.47 7.36
CA MET A 497 9.47 1.40 8.47
C MET A 497 8.50 0.86 9.53
N ALA A 498 7.44 0.18 9.11
CA ALA A 498 6.44 -0.39 10.00
C ALA A 498 7.06 -1.40 11.00
N HIS A 499 6.44 -1.50 12.18
CA HIS A 499 6.80 -2.53 13.16
C HIS A 499 6.60 -3.92 12.55
N VAL A 500 5.53 -4.07 11.77
CA VAL A 500 5.18 -5.28 11.03
C VAL A 500 4.85 -4.92 9.58
N GLY A 501 5.75 -5.21 8.66
CA GLY A 501 5.48 -5.16 7.22
C GLY A 501 4.94 -6.51 6.73
N ILE A 502 3.97 -6.49 5.82
CA ILE A 502 3.37 -7.66 5.18
C ILE A 502 3.35 -7.43 3.66
N SER A 503 4.08 -8.26 2.91
CA SER A 503 4.05 -8.26 1.44
C SER A 503 3.04 -9.29 0.94
N LEU A 504 2.16 -8.90 0.02
CA LEU A 504 1.22 -9.81 -0.66
C LEU A 504 1.76 -10.38 -1.98
N SER A 505 2.95 -9.96 -2.38
CA SER A 505 3.63 -10.40 -3.59
C SER A 505 4.96 -11.07 -3.26
N GLU A 506 5.30 -12.11 -4.04
CA GLU A 506 6.62 -12.77 -4.01
C GLU A 506 7.70 -11.94 -4.76
N GLN A 507 7.31 -10.85 -5.41
CA GLN A 507 8.21 -9.96 -6.17
C GLN A 507 9.02 -9.02 -5.25
N GLU A 508 9.57 -7.93 -5.79
CA GLU A 508 10.54 -7.03 -5.13
C GLU A 508 10.13 -6.53 -3.73
N ALA A 509 8.82 -6.41 -3.45
CA ALA A 509 8.28 -6.02 -2.15
C ALA A 509 8.55 -7.05 -1.03
N SER A 510 8.70 -8.33 -1.37
CA SER A 510 8.99 -9.40 -0.40
C SER A 510 10.33 -9.20 0.32
N VAL A 511 11.32 -8.61 -0.37
CA VAL A 511 12.66 -8.34 0.16
C VAL A 511 12.62 -7.31 1.29
N ALA A 512 11.68 -6.36 1.23
CA ALA A 512 11.56 -5.30 2.22
C ALA A 512 10.81 -5.73 3.49
N SER A 513 9.98 -6.76 3.39
CA SER A 513 8.98 -7.10 4.39
C SER A 513 9.40 -8.31 5.25
N PRO A 514 9.23 -8.26 6.58
CA PRO A 514 9.50 -9.41 7.44
C PRO A 514 8.53 -10.57 7.24
N PHE A 515 7.33 -10.29 6.71
CA PHE A 515 6.30 -11.28 6.40
C PHE A 515 5.92 -11.23 4.92
N THR A 516 5.74 -12.40 4.32
CA THR A 516 5.29 -12.53 2.93
C THR A 516 4.14 -13.54 2.88
N SER A 517 3.01 -13.12 2.34
CA SER A 517 1.87 -14.00 2.08
C SER A 517 1.98 -14.57 0.68
N LYS A 518 1.75 -15.88 0.54
CA LYS A 518 1.63 -16.52 -0.78
C LYS A 518 0.29 -16.21 -1.45
N THR A 519 -0.76 -16.00 -0.66
CA THR A 519 -2.07 -15.59 -1.18
C THR A 519 -2.07 -14.07 -1.35
N PRO A 520 -2.41 -13.55 -2.54
CA PRO A 520 -2.44 -12.12 -2.80
C PRO A 520 -3.73 -11.49 -2.26
N ASN A 521 -4.04 -11.69 -0.97
CA ASN A 521 -5.20 -11.11 -0.30
C ASN A 521 -4.86 -10.70 1.15
N ILE A 522 -5.72 -9.89 1.78
CA ILE A 522 -5.44 -9.33 3.11
C ILE A 522 -5.83 -10.26 4.29
N GLU A 523 -6.30 -11.48 4.03
CA GLU A 523 -6.66 -12.46 5.07
C GLU A 523 -5.47 -12.87 5.95
N CYS A 524 -4.26 -12.71 5.42
CA CYS A 524 -3.03 -12.94 6.17
C CYS A 524 -2.90 -12.02 7.39
N VAL A 525 -3.48 -10.81 7.37
CA VAL A 525 -3.38 -9.82 8.45
C VAL A 525 -4.03 -10.30 9.75
N PRO A 526 -5.34 -10.65 9.79
CA PRO A 526 -5.97 -11.17 11.02
C PRO A 526 -5.34 -12.49 11.49
N HIS A 527 -4.91 -13.36 10.57
CA HIS A 527 -4.19 -14.58 10.93
C HIS A 527 -2.86 -14.29 11.64
N LEU A 528 -2.10 -13.32 11.13
CA LEU A 528 -0.84 -12.91 11.72
C LEU A 528 -1.03 -12.29 13.11
N ILE A 529 -2.06 -11.46 13.29
CA ILE A 529 -2.40 -10.88 14.59
C ILE A 529 -2.82 -11.96 15.59
N LYS A 530 -3.68 -12.91 15.18
CA LYS A 530 -4.11 -14.04 16.04
C LYS A 530 -2.92 -14.87 16.50
N GLU A 531 -2.03 -15.25 15.58
CA GLU A 531 -0.81 -16.01 15.92
C GLU A 531 0.16 -15.18 16.76
N GLY A 532 0.30 -13.88 16.49
CA GLY A 532 1.11 -12.97 17.29
C GLY A 532 0.61 -12.84 18.73
N ARG A 533 -0.71 -12.71 18.93
CA ARG A 533 -1.33 -12.71 20.26
C ARG A 533 -1.12 -14.04 20.99
N ALA A 534 -1.29 -15.18 20.30
CA ALA A 534 -1.05 -16.50 20.87
C ALA A 534 0.43 -16.71 21.25
N ALA A 535 1.37 -16.29 20.39
CA ALA A 535 2.80 -16.37 20.65
C ALA A 535 3.24 -15.46 21.82
N LEU A 536 2.65 -14.27 21.92
CA LEU A 536 2.89 -13.34 23.02
C LEU A 536 2.37 -13.91 24.34
N VAL A 537 1.14 -14.46 24.38
CA VAL A 537 0.61 -15.14 25.57
C VAL A 537 1.50 -16.32 25.98
N THR A 538 1.91 -17.15 25.01
CA THR A 538 2.82 -18.28 25.27
C THR A 538 4.15 -17.80 25.87
N SER A 539 4.73 -16.74 25.31
CA SER A 539 5.99 -16.15 25.80
C SER A 539 5.85 -15.64 27.24
N PHE A 540 4.75 -14.95 27.55
CA PHE A 540 4.47 -14.50 28.92
C PHE A 540 4.22 -15.65 29.89
N CYS A 541 3.49 -16.69 29.49
CA CYS A 541 3.26 -17.87 30.32
C CYS A 541 4.56 -18.61 30.62
N MET A 542 5.41 -18.82 29.60
CA MET A 542 6.74 -19.41 29.79
C MET A 542 7.60 -18.58 30.73
N PHE A 543 7.63 -17.26 30.54
CA PHE A 543 8.38 -16.37 31.42
C PHE A 543 7.88 -16.45 32.87
N LYS A 544 6.56 -16.39 33.10
CA LYS A 544 5.96 -16.52 34.44
C LYS A 544 6.29 -17.87 35.08
N TYR A 545 6.18 -18.96 34.31
CA TYR A 545 6.53 -20.30 34.79
C TYR A 545 7.99 -20.37 35.21
N MET A 546 8.92 -19.92 34.36
CA MET A 546 10.35 -19.94 34.65
C MET A 546 10.73 -19.04 35.83
N ALA A 547 10.10 -17.87 35.94
CA ALA A 547 10.28 -16.98 37.08
C ALA A 547 9.83 -17.64 38.40
N LEU A 548 8.64 -18.26 38.41
CA LEU A 548 8.14 -18.99 39.58
C LEU A 548 9.03 -20.19 39.90
N TYR A 549 9.45 -20.94 38.88
CA TYR A 549 10.36 -22.08 39.02
C TYR A 549 11.66 -21.66 39.72
N SER A 550 12.35 -20.63 39.21
CA SER A 550 13.58 -20.12 39.81
C SER A 550 13.38 -19.59 41.23
N MET A 551 12.26 -18.94 41.54
CA MET A 551 11.97 -18.48 42.90
C MET A 551 11.75 -19.64 43.88
N ILE A 552 11.01 -20.67 43.46
CA ILE A 552 10.77 -21.87 44.28
C ILE A 552 12.07 -22.63 44.48
N GLN A 553 12.80 -22.92 43.40
CA GLN A 553 14.06 -23.66 43.44
C GLN A 553 15.09 -22.97 44.35
N ARG A 554 15.22 -21.65 44.26
CA ARG A 554 16.06 -20.85 45.15
C ARG A 554 15.60 -20.94 46.61
N GLN A 555 14.31 -20.79 46.89
CA GLN A 555 13.79 -20.83 48.25
C GLN A 555 14.00 -22.21 48.88
N THR A 556 13.75 -23.28 48.12
CA THR A 556 14.01 -24.65 48.54
C THR A 556 15.50 -24.89 48.80
N ALA A 557 16.37 -24.46 47.89
CA ALA A 557 17.82 -24.57 48.08
C ALA A 557 18.29 -23.83 49.33
N PHE A 558 17.81 -22.60 49.56
CA PHE A 558 18.12 -21.82 50.75
C PHE A 558 17.67 -22.50 52.05
N GLN A 559 16.42 -23.00 52.08
CA GLN A 559 15.90 -23.72 53.25
C GLN A 559 16.66 -25.01 53.53
N ILE A 560 16.95 -25.81 52.49
CA ILE A 560 17.75 -27.04 52.63
C ILE A 560 19.15 -26.71 53.15
N THR A 561 19.81 -25.69 52.60
CA THR A 561 21.14 -25.24 53.04
C THR A 561 21.12 -24.81 54.52
N SER A 562 20.04 -24.16 54.96
CA SER A 562 19.87 -23.72 56.35
C SER A 562 19.48 -24.83 57.35
N PHE A 563 18.81 -25.90 56.91
CA PHE A 563 18.28 -26.96 57.78
C PHE A 563 19.01 -28.31 57.69
N CYS A 564 19.62 -28.64 56.56
CA CYS A 564 20.25 -29.93 56.29
C CYS A 564 21.65 -29.71 55.69
N SER A 565 22.66 -29.67 56.56
CA SER A 565 24.06 -29.45 56.17
C SER A 565 24.70 -30.60 55.36
N ARG A 566 23.99 -31.71 55.07
CA ARG A 566 24.65 -32.97 54.67
C ARG A 566 24.29 -33.67 53.35
N ILE A 567 23.27 -33.32 52.56
CA ILE A 567 22.97 -34.13 51.36
C ILE A 567 22.40 -33.33 50.17
N TRP A 568 22.95 -33.61 48.97
CA TRP A 568 22.44 -33.41 47.59
C TRP A 568 22.82 -32.15 46.78
N PRO A 569 23.86 -32.23 45.91
CA PRO A 569 24.04 -31.29 44.78
C PRO A 569 23.50 -31.79 43.42
N LEU A 570 23.36 -33.10 43.19
CA LEU A 570 23.32 -33.63 41.81
C LEU A 570 21.92 -33.81 41.15
N GLN A 571 20.81 -33.74 41.89
CA GLN A 571 19.47 -33.98 41.30
C GLN A 571 18.75 -32.72 40.80
N LEU A 572 19.19 -31.52 41.17
CA LEU A 572 18.51 -30.25 40.83
C LEU A 572 18.88 -29.67 39.45
N LEU A 573 19.92 -30.23 38.80
CA LEU A 573 20.33 -29.85 37.44
C LEU A 573 19.64 -30.71 36.35
N LEU A 574 18.95 -31.78 36.76
CA LEU A 574 18.23 -32.72 35.88
C LEU A 574 16.72 -32.42 35.76
N VAL A 575 16.24 -31.35 36.41
CA VAL A 575 14.86 -30.83 36.32
C VAL A 575 14.93 -29.37 35.90
#